data_AF-A0A699KSW7-F1
#
_entry.id   AF-A0A699KSW7-F1
#
_cell.length_a   1.000
_cell.length_b   1.000
_cell.length_c   1.000
_cell.angle_alpha   90.00
_cell.angle_beta   90.00
_cell.angle_gamma   90.00
#
_symmetry.space_group_name_H-M   'P 1'
#
loop_
_entity.id
_entity.type
_entity.pdbx_description
1 polymer ?
#
loop_
_entity_poly.entity_id
_entity_poly.type
_entity_poly.pdbx_seq_one_letter_code
_entity_poly.pdbx_strand_id
1 'polypeptide(L)'
;ENHASWSDKLDDALWAFRTSFKTPIGYTPYKLVYGKSCHLPIELKHKAYWALKHVNFDLKTASDHRKLQLNELNELHYQAYENSLIYKERTKKLHDSKIKNHIFNVGDQVLLFNYRLKIFSGKLKTRWPGPFTITQFFHM
;
A
#
# COMPACT_ATOMS: atom_id res chain seq x y z
N GLU A 1 -0.57 -11.36 -28.57
CA GLU A 1 0.34 -10.46 -27.82
C GLU A 1 1.25 -11.32 -26.95
N ASN A 2 2.56 -11.13 -27.04
CA ASN A 2 3.54 -11.95 -26.33
C ASN A 2 3.53 -11.60 -24.83
N HIS A 3 3.20 -12.58 -23.98
CA HIS A 3 3.16 -12.48 -22.52
C HIS A 3 4.55 -12.26 -21.84
N ALA A 4 5.59 -11.87 -22.59
CA ALA A 4 6.98 -11.88 -22.14
C ALA A 4 7.64 -10.48 -21.98
N SER A 5 6.98 -9.40 -22.39
CA SER A 5 7.57 -8.04 -22.35
C SER A 5 7.23 -7.24 -21.08
N TRP A 6 6.93 -7.92 -19.97
CA TRP A 6 6.52 -7.23 -18.73
C TRP A 6 7.72 -6.56 -18.05
N SER A 7 8.89 -7.19 -18.12
CA SER A 7 10.16 -6.68 -17.58
C SER A 7 10.49 -5.31 -18.14
N ASP A 8 10.24 -5.14 -19.43
CA ASP A 8 10.58 -3.92 -20.17
C ASP A 8 9.71 -2.72 -19.75
N LYS A 9 8.57 -2.99 -19.12
CA LYS A 9 7.63 -1.97 -18.61
C LYS A 9 7.68 -1.80 -17.09
N LEU A 10 8.55 -2.55 -16.40
CA LEU A 10 8.62 -2.53 -14.94
C LEU A 10 9.03 -1.14 -14.42
N ASP A 11 10.02 -0.51 -15.05
CA ASP A 11 10.50 0.81 -14.63
C ASP A 11 9.42 1.88 -14.80
N ASP A 12 8.70 1.87 -15.92
CA ASP A 12 7.56 2.77 -16.17
C ASP A 12 6.43 2.55 -15.15
N ALA A 13 6.11 1.28 -14.85
CA ALA A 13 5.09 0.93 -13.86
C ALA A 13 5.48 1.38 -12.44
N LEU A 14 6.75 1.20 -12.06
CA LEU A 14 7.28 1.66 -10.78
C LEU A 14 7.27 3.19 -10.69
N TRP A 15 7.63 3.88 -11.78
CA TRP A 15 7.57 5.33 -11.86
C TRP A 15 6.15 5.85 -11.67
N ALA A 16 5.18 5.28 -12.40
CA ALA A 16 3.77 5.61 -12.26
C ALA A 16 3.27 5.33 -10.82
N PHE A 17 3.67 4.21 -10.22
CA PHE A 17 3.30 3.89 -8.84
C PHE A 17 3.84 4.92 -7.84
N ARG A 18 5.13 5.31 -7.97
CA ARG A 18 5.79 6.27 -7.07
C ARG A 18 5.23 7.68 -7.18
N THR A 19 4.81 8.09 -8.37
CA THR A 19 4.29 9.43 -8.64
C THR A 19 2.77 9.53 -8.47
N SER A 20 2.05 8.40 -8.47
CA SER A 20 0.60 8.36 -8.21
C SER A 20 0.23 8.79 -6.80
N PHE A 21 -0.83 9.60 -6.68
CA PHE A 21 -1.39 9.99 -5.39
C PHE A 21 -2.11 8.82 -4.73
N LYS A 22 -1.86 8.60 -3.43
CA LYS A 22 -2.56 7.56 -2.65
C LYS A 22 -3.57 8.22 -1.71
N THR A 23 -4.85 8.14 -2.06
CA THR A 23 -5.95 8.69 -1.25
C THR A 23 -5.95 8.25 0.22
N PRO A 24 -5.67 6.98 0.57
CA PRO A 24 -5.62 6.56 1.97
C PRO A 24 -4.53 7.25 2.80
N ILE A 25 -3.46 7.72 2.15
CA ILE A 25 -2.28 8.29 2.79
C ILE A 25 -2.29 9.82 2.65
N GLY A 26 -2.94 10.35 1.61
CA GLY A 26 -3.01 11.78 1.30
C GLY A 26 -1.79 12.33 0.55
N TYR A 27 -0.86 11.46 0.12
CA TYR A 27 0.40 11.85 -0.52
C TYR A 27 0.81 10.88 -1.63
N THR A 28 1.76 11.30 -2.46
CA THR A 28 2.46 10.39 -3.40
C THR A 28 3.61 9.70 -2.66
N PRO A 29 3.93 8.43 -2.97
CA PRO A 29 5.09 7.75 -2.37
C PRO A 29 6.40 8.52 -2.58
N TYR A 30 6.57 9.15 -3.74
CA TYR A 30 7.73 9.99 -4.03
C TYR A 30 7.85 11.17 -3.07
N LYS A 31 6.75 11.86 -2.77
CA LYS A 31 6.75 13.02 -1.85
C LYS A 31 7.11 12.61 -0.43
N LEU A 32 6.73 11.41 0.01
CA LEU A 32 7.13 10.90 1.33
C LEU A 32 8.62 10.61 1.40
N VAL A 33 9.24 10.07 0.34
CA VAL A 33 10.67 9.75 0.37
C VAL A 33 11.55 10.99 0.24
N TYR A 34 11.17 11.92 -0.65
CA TYR A 34 12.03 13.06 -1.01
C TYR A 34 11.56 14.40 -0.45
N GLY A 35 10.42 14.46 0.25
CA GLY A 35 9.81 15.68 0.78
C GLY A 35 9.26 16.62 -0.30
N LYS A 36 9.34 16.26 -1.59
CA LYS A 36 9.01 17.14 -2.73
C LYS A 36 8.10 16.46 -3.73
N SER A 37 7.24 17.23 -4.39
CA SER A 37 6.46 16.76 -5.53
C SER A 37 7.38 16.44 -6.73
N CYS A 38 7.05 15.36 -7.43
CA CYS A 38 7.71 15.00 -8.67
C CYS A 38 7.21 15.91 -9.81
N HIS A 39 8.12 16.66 -10.43
CA HIS A 39 7.84 17.49 -11.61
C HIS A 39 8.81 17.09 -12.75
N LEU A 40 8.68 15.87 -13.30
CA LEU A 40 9.43 15.38 -14.49
C LEU A 40 10.99 15.30 -14.29
N PRO A 41 11.81 14.71 -15.22
CA PRO A 41 13.05 14.05 -14.84
C PRO A 41 14.09 15.06 -14.38
N ILE A 42 14.23 15.08 -13.05
CA ILE A 42 15.11 15.93 -12.26
C ILE A 42 16.58 15.76 -12.65
N GLU A 43 16.92 14.63 -13.28
CA GLU A 43 18.28 14.15 -13.49
C GLU A 43 19.18 15.13 -14.27
N LEU A 44 18.64 15.83 -15.27
CA LEU A 44 19.41 16.81 -16.06
C LEU A 44 19.55 18.17 -15.37
N LYS A 45 18.49 18.67 -14.71
CA LYS A 45 18.55 19.94 -13.96
C LYS A 45 19.39 19.83 -12.69
N HIS A 46 19.42 18.64 -12.09
CA HIS A 46 20.15 18.38 -10.86
C HIS A 46 21.66 18.54 -11.05
N LYS A 47 22.26 17.96 -12.10
CA LYS A 47 23.72 18.02 -12.32
C LYS A 47 24.26 19.46 -12.44
N ALA A 48 23.61 20.30 -13.25
CA ALA A 48 24.00 21.71 -13.41
C ALA A 48 23.75 22.54 -12.14
N TYR A 49 22.62 22.28 -11.45
CA TYR A 49 22.29 22.93 -10.19
C TYR A 49 23.29 22.59 -9.06
N TRP A 50 23.70 21.33 -8.94
CA TRP A 50 24.69 20.92 -7.94
C TRP A 50 26.06 21.54 -8.20
N ALA A 51 26.49 21.61 -9.46
CA ALA A 51 27.75 22.28 -9.82
C ALA A 51 27.75 23.76 -9.39
N LEU A 52 26.65 24.48 -9.62
CA LEU A 52 26.51 25.89 -9.24
C LEU A 52 26.42 26.06 -7.71
N LYS A 53 25.79 25.11 -7.01
CA LYS A 53 25.66 25.12 -5.55
C LYS A 53 26.98 24.84 -4.85
N HIS A 54 27.88 24.05 -5.45
CA HIS A 54 29.22 23.79 -4.94
C HIS A 54 30.10 25.05 -4.89
N VAL A 55 29.93 25.97 -5.84
CA VAL A 55 30.74 27.21 -5.94
C VAL A 55 30.38 28.23 -4.85
N ASN A 56 29.14 28.22 -4.33
CA ASN A 56 28.62 29.20 -3.37
C ASN A 56 28.22 28.60 -2.01
N PHE A 57 28.93 27.56 -1.55
CA PHE A 57 28.51 26.76 -0.41
C PHE A 57 28.94 27.35 0.94
N ASP A 58 28.00 28.01 1.65
CA ASP A 58 28.15 28.30 3.08
C ASP A 58 27.67 27.12 3.93
N LEU A 59 28.60 26.48 4.64
CA LEU A 59 28.38 25.32 5.48
C LEU A 59 27.33 25.54 6.57
N LYS A 60 27.31 26.72 7.21
CA LYS A 60 26.42 26.98 8.34
C LYS A 60 24.98 27.14 7.88
N THR A 61 24.78 27.96 6.85
CA THR A 61 23.48 28.16 6.20
C THR A 61 22.95 26.85 5.60
N ALA A 62 23.82 26.03 4.99
CA ALA A 62 23.44 24.74 4.44
C ALA A 62 23.01 23.72 5.52
N SER A 63 23.68 23.72 6.67
CA SER A 63 23.34 22.87 7.82
C SER A 63 21.93 23.19 8.35
N ASP A 64 21.65 24.48 8.59
CA ASP A 64 20.37 24.89 9.17
C ASP A 64 19.22 24.66 8.19
N HIS A 65 19.44 24.92 6.90
CA HIS A 65 18.48 24.58 5.85
C HIS A 65 18.19 23.06 5.81
N ARG A 66 19.21 22.21 5.94
CA ARG A 66 19.02 20.75 5.96
C ARG A 66 18.19 20.29 7.17
N LYS A 67 18.42 20.88 8.35
CA LYS A 67 17.61 20.58 9.55
C LYS A 67 16.15 20.93 9.35
N LEU A 68 15.86 22.11 8.78
CA LEU A 68 14.49 22.52 8.46
C LEU A 68 13.81 21.53 7.50
N GLN A 69 14.48 21.14 6.42
CA GLN A 69 13.94 20.17 5.46
C GLN A 69 13.64 18.79 6.09
N LEU A 70 14.47 18.34 7.02
CA LEU A 70 14.22 17.08 7.75
C LEU A 70 13.01 17.19 8.66
N ASN A 71 12.83 18.33 9.34
CA ASN A 71 11.65 18.56 10.17
C ASN A 71 10.36 18.58 9.35
N GLU A 72 10.35 19.28 8.21
CA GLU A 72 9.21 19.28 7.28
C GLU A 72 8.87 17.86 6.80
N LEU A 73 9.90 17.06 6.47
CA LEU A 73 9.71 15.68 6.02
C LEU A 73 9.15 14.79 7.14
N ASN A 74 9.59 14.96 8.37
CA ASN A 74 9.05 14.25 9.53
C ASN A 74 7.57 14.59 9.77
N GLU A 75 7.19 15.86 9.62
CA GLU A 75 5.80 16.28 9.76
C GLU A 75 4.90 15.66 8.67
N LEU A 76 5.39 15.62 7.42
CA LEU A 76 4.70 14.93 6.33
C LEU A 76 4.50 13.43 6.62
N HIS A 77 5.50 12.76 7.19
CA HIS A 77 5.39 11.36 7.58
C HIS A 77 4.37 11.15 8.69
N TYR A 78 4.36 12.02 9.69
CA TYR A 78 3.40 11.95 10.79
C TYR A 78 1.97 12.08 10.27
N GLN A 79 1.70 13.08 9.42
CA GLN A 79 0.38 13.26 8.80
C GLN A 79 -0.03 12.06 7.93
N ALA A 80 0.91 11.51 7.16
CA ALA A 80 0.67 10.33 6.34
C ALA A 80 0.30 9.09 7.17
N TYR A 81 0.96 8.92 8.33
CA TYR A 81 0.69 7.84 9.26
C TYR A 81 -0.72 7.95 9.86
N GLU A 82 -1.07 9.14 10.37
CA GLU A 82 -2.40 9.43 10.92
C GLU A 82 -3.50 9.20 9.89
N ASN A 83 -3.33 9.69 8.66
CA ASN A 83 -4.28 9.47 7.57
C ASN A 83 -4.49 7.98 7.28
N SER A 84 -3.39 7.22 7.21
CA SER A 84 -3.42 5.78 6.99
C SER A 84 -4.15 5.05 8.13
N LEU A 85 -3.90 5.44 9.38
CA LEU A 85 -4.57 4.87 10.55
C LEU A 85 -6.08 5.09 10.48
N ILE A 86 -6.51 6.34 10.26
CA ILE A 86 -7.92 6.72 10.14
C ILE A 86 -8.60 5.96 8.99
N TYR A 87 -7.95 5.87 7.83
CA TYR A 87 -8.51 5.16 6.68
C TYR A 87 -8.70 3.67 6.97
N LYS A 88 -7.70 3.02 7.58
CA LYS A 88 -7.78 1.60 7.98
C LYS A 88 -8.89 1.36 8.99
N GLU A 89 -9.01 2.22 10.00
CA GLU A 89 -10.08 2.11 10.98
C GLU A 89 -11.47 2.26 10.36
N ARG A 90 -11.67 3.24 9.48
CA ARG A 90 -12.95 3.42 8.77
C ARG A 90 -13.29 2.22 7.90
N THR A 91 -12.30 1.71 7.17
CA THR A 91 -12.46 0.53 6.31
C THR A 91 -12.80 -0.70 7.14
N LYS A 92 -12.13 -0.89 8.28
CA LYS A 92 -12.40 -1.97 9.23
C LYS A 92 -13.81 -1.86 9.81
N LYS A 93 -14.21 -0.69 10.33
CA LYS A 93 -15.57 -0.45 10.85
C LYS A 93 -16.64 -0.79 9.82
N LEU A 94 -16.44 -0.37 8.56
CA LEU A 94 -17.37 -0.67 7.48
C LEU A 94 -17.37 -2.17 7.14
N HIS A 95 -16.22 -2.84 7.13
CA HIS A 95 -16.14 -4.28 6.93
C HIS A 95 -16.85 -5.05 8.05
N ASP A 96 -16.50 -4.77 9.30
CA ASP A 96 -17.03 -5.42 10.50
C ASP A 96 -18.54 -5.22 10.62
N SER A 97 -19.08 -4.04 10.25
CA SER A 97 -20.52 -3.80 10.21
C SER A 97 -21.29 -4.69 9.22
N LYS A 98 -20.61 -5.22 8.19
CA LYS A 98 -21.18 -6.13 7.19
C LYS A 98 -21.03 -7.59 7.57
N ILE A 99 -20.19 -7.91 8.56
CA ILE A 99 -20.02 -9.27 9.05
C ILE A 99 -21.29 -9.65 9.81
N LYS A 100 -21.98 -10.67 9.32
CA LYS A 100 -23.08 -11.28 10.05
C LYS A 100 -22.46 -12.26 11.04
N ASN A 101 -22.64 -12.01 12.33
CA ASN A 101 -22.28 -12.96 13.36
C ASN A 101 -23.18 -14.19 13.21
N HIS A 102 -22.56 -15.32 12.92
CA HIS A 102 -23.25 -16.61 12.91
C HIS A 102 -22.77 -17.40 14.12
N ILE A 103 -23.71 -17.74 15.00
CA ILE A 103 -23.45 -18.60 16.15
C ILE A 103 -23.65 -20.02 15.66
N PHE A 104 -22.61 -20.83 15.77
CA PHE A 104 -22.64 -22.25 15.42
C PHE A 104 -22.79 -23.07 16.69
N ASN A 105 -23.64 -24.09 16.65
CA ASN A 105 -23.79 -25.07 17.72
C ASN A 105 -23.24 -26.42 17.30
N VAL A 106 -22.85 -27.23 18.29
CA VAL A 106 -22.51 -28.63 18.06
C VAL A 106 -23.76 -29.35 17.53
N GLY A 107 -23.62 -30.06 16.41
CA GLY A 107 -24.71 -30.70 15.68
C GLY A 107 -25.17 -29.95 14.42
N ASP A 108 -24.81 -28.69 14.25
CA ASP A 108 -25.19 -27.91 13.05
C ASP A 108 -24.50 -28.44 11.79
N GLN A 109 -25.24 -28.45 10.67
CA GLN A 109 -24.69 -28.77 9.35
C GLN A 109 -24.16 -27.52 8.66
N VAL A 110 -22.88 -27.54 8.28
CA VAL A 110 -22.20 -26.43 7.63
C VAL A 110 -21.48 -26.87 6.36
N LEU A 111 -21.30 -25.92 5.45
CA LEU A 111 -20.46 -26.08 4.27
C LEU A 111 -19.09 -25.44 4.56
N LEU A 112 -18.03 -26.15 4.21
CA LEU A 112 -16.67 -25.65 4.38
C LEU A 112 -16.21 -24.95 3.09
N PHE A 113 -15.73 -23.71 3.18
CA PHE A 113 -15.14 -23.06 2.02
C PHE A 113 -13.74 -23.62 1.72
N ASN A 114 -13.54 -24.18 0.53
CA ASN A 114 -12.22 -24.63 0.11
C ASN A 114 -11.42 -23.46 -0.50
N TYR A 115 -10.52 -22.87 0.30
CA TYR A 115 -9.65 -21.77 -0.14
C TYR A 115 -8.52 -22.21 -1.07
N ARG A 116 -8.15 -23.51 -1.07
CA ARG A 116 -7.02 -23.99 -1.87
C ARG A 116 -7.42 -23.95 -3.33
N LEU A 117 -6.73 -23.11 -4.11
CA LEU A 117 -6.82 -23.02 -5.57
C LEU A 117 -6.24 -24.27 -6.27
N LYS A 118 -6.39 -25.47 -5.69
CA LYS A 118 -6.23 -26.69 -6.48
C LYS A 118 -7.34 -26.65 -7.52
N ILE A 119 -6.93 -26.41 -8.75
CA ILE A 119 -7.73 -26.39 -9.97
C ILE A 119 -8.74 -27.52 -9.85
N PHE A 120 -10.00 -27.19 -9.58
CA PHE A 120 -11.06 -28.19 -9.67
C PHE A 120 -10.99 -28.74 -11.09
N SER A 121 -10.81 -30.05 -11.23
CA SER A 121 -10.56 -30.74 -12.51
C SER A 121 -11.84 -30.85 -13.35
N GLY A 122 -12.60 -29.76 -13.47
CA GLY A 122 -13.84 -29.66 -14.22
C GLY A 122 -14.51 -28.30 -14.03
N LYS A 123 -14.98 -27.71 -15.15
CA LYS A 123 -15.86 -26.54 -15.12
C LYS A 123 -17.09 -26.83 -14.24
N LEU A 124 -17.57 -25.83 -13.50
CA LEU A 124 -18.82 -25.86 -12.71
C LEU A 124 -18.82 -26.66 -11.38
N LYS A 125 -17.68 -27.03 -10.79
CA LYS A 125 -17.67 -27.59 -9.41
C LYS A 125 -17.77 -26.48 -8.35
N THR A 126 -18.64 -26.66 -7.34
CA THR A 126 -18.78 -25.73 -6.22
C THR A 126 -17.56 -25.80 -5.30
N ARG A 127 -17.18 -24.66 -4.71
CA ARG A 127 -16.08 -24.58 -3.72
C ARG A 127 -16.51 -24.91 -2.29
N TRP A 128 -17.72 -25.43 -2.14
CA TRP A 128 -18.41 -25.64 -0.86
C TRP A 128 -18.71 -27.14 -0.69
N PRO A 129 -17.70 -27.98 -0.36
CA PRO A 129 -17.95 -29.36 0.03
C PRO A 129 -18.81 -29.45 1.29
N GLY A 130 -19.58 -30.54 1.40
CA GLY A 130 -20.40 -30.84 2.58
C GLY A 130 -21.77 -31.41 2.22
N PRO A 131 -22.69 -31.54 3.20
CA PRO A 131 -22.64 -30.95 4.54
C PRO A 131 -21.71 -31.66 5.53
N PHE A 132 -21.10 -30.89 6.42
CA PHE A 132 -20.33 -31.39 7.58
C PHE A 132 -21.06 -31.05 8.87
N THR A 133 -20.96 -31.91 9.88
CA THR A 133 -21.54 -31.66 11.20
C THR A 133 -20.48 -31.10 12.14
N ILE A 134 -20.80 -30.04 12.86
CA ILE A 134 -19.93 -29.47 13.89
C ILE A 134 -19.91 -30.39 15.09
N THR A 135 -18.75 -30.94 15.45
CA THR A 135 -18.57 -31.83 16.60
C THR A 135 -18.11 -31.09 17.86
N GLN A 136 -17.30 -30.06 17.70
CA GLN A 136 -16.79 -29.23 18.78
C GLN A 136 -16.66 -27.79 18.30
N PHE A 137 -17.02 -26.83 19.15
CA PHE A 137 -16.88 -25.40 18.87
C PHE A 137 -15.93 -24.78 19.90
N PHE A 138 -14.90 -24.07 19.43
CA PHE A 138 -13.97 -23.32 20.27
C PHE A 138 -14.28 -21.83 20.12
N HIS A 139 -14.62 -21.16 21.23
CA HIS A 139 -14.65 -19.71 21.26
C HIS A 139 -13.22 -19.19 21.13
N MET A 140 -13.01 -18.24 20.21
CA MET A 140 -11.73 -17.61 19.93
C MET A 140 -11.64 -16.23 20.57
#